data_AF-A0A970C137-F1
#
_entry.id   AF-A0A970C137-F1
#
_cell.length_a   1.000
_cell.length_b   1.000
_cell.length_c   1.000
_cell.angle_alpha   90.00
_cell.angle_beta   90.00
_cell.angle_gamma   90.00
#
_symmetry.space_group_name_H-M   'P 1'
#
loop_
_entity.id
_entity.type
_entity.pdbx_description
1 polymer ?
#
loop_
_entity_poly.entity_id
_entity_poly.type
_entity_poly.pdbx_seq_one_letter_code
_entity_poly.pdbx_strand_id
1 'polypeptide(L)'
;DERRELRVASGVFLGGSAAVLLMLWRGMGANPFHALAAWLVILVLTIGLVRAVAEGGILGFQAWAGPFHLVRTLFGMNRAWTAPALFTPIMVYYSALFLDIKTFIAPAMANCLKMRDALRLRRGRFHAAMLLAIALSAVVSIGMVLLMCYAGGADMMNHGFFAATPTWIINTMATMARTPPEAAPREALWLLGGGGAMALLLFLRQSLFWLPHPIGMIMLVNPIMGAYWFSILLGWLCKSLVTRYGNKDAYARVRPLFIGLIAGELLMVVVGMVVAYLLEVPVPVSLNR
;
A
#
# COMPACT_ATOMS: atom_id res chain seq x y z
N ASP A 1 -18.29 -4.68 -26.98
CA ASP A 1 -16.89 -4.87 -26.52
C ASP A 1 -16.70 -4.66 -25.02
N GLU A 2 -17.13 -3.53 -24.45
CA GLU A 2 -16.97 -3.25 -23.00
C GLU A 2 -17.59 -4.29 -22.05
N ARG A 3 -18.81 -4.79 -22.34
CA ARG A 3 -19.43 -5.87 -21.53
C ARG A 3 -18.62 -7.17 -21.52
N ARG A 4 -17.96 -7.52 -22.62
CA ARG A 4 -17.14 -8.73 -22.73
C ARG A 4 -15.86 -8.58 -21.92
N GLU A 5 -15.25 -7.41 -21.97
CA GLU A 5 -14.06 -7.07 -21.17
C GLU A 5 -14.38 -7.01 -19.67
N LEU A 6 -15.49 -6.40 -19.27
CA LEU A 6 -15.93 -6.41 -17.86
C LEU A 6 -16.14 -7.83 -17.36
N ARG A 7 -16.73 -8.72 -18.18
CA ARG A 7 -16.84 -10.15 -17.84
C ARG A 7 -15.48 -10.83 -17.69
N VAL A 8 -14.52 -10.53 -18.57
CA VAL A 8 -13.15 -11.07 -18.46
C VAL A 8 -12.46 -10.53 -17.21
N ALA A 9 -12.54 -9.22 -16.94
CA ALA A 9 -11.94 -8.60 -15.76
C ALA A 9 -12.56 -9.14 -14.46
N SER A 10 -13.89 -9.24 -14.40
CA SER A 10 -14.59 -9.89 -13.28
C SER A 10 -14.21 -11.37 -13.16
N GLY A 11 -14.08 -12.09 -14.26
CA GLY A 11 -13.64 -13.49 -14.27
C GLY A 11 -12.22 -13.67 -13.75
N VAL A 12 -11.28 -12.82 -14.16
CA VAL A 12 -9.89 -12.81 -13.68
C VAL A 12 -9.83 -12.42 -12.20
N PHE A 13 -10.62 -11.43 -11.78
CA PHE A 13 -10.69 -11.01 -10.39
C PHE A 13 -11.25 -12.13 -9.50
N LEU A 14 -12.41 -12.70 -9.86
CA LEU A 14 -13.05 -13.79 -9.11
C LEU A 14 -12.18 -15.06 -9.13
N GLY A 15 -11.57 -15.39 -10.27
CA GLY A 15 -10.64 -16.51 -10.40
C GLY A 15 -9.39 -16.33 -9.55
N GLY A 16 -8.78 -15.14 -9.57
CA GLY A 16 -7.64 -14.82 -8.71
C GLY A 16 -7.98 -14.82 -7.22
N SER A 17 -9.17 -14.32 -6.87
CA SER A 17 -9.67 -14.34 -5.49
C SER A 17 -9.91 -15.75 -4.99
N ALA A 18 -10.54 -16.60 -5.81
CA ALA A 18 -10.73 -18.01 -5.52
C ALA A 18 -9.38 -18.73 -5.40
N ALA A 19 -8.41 -18.44 -6.28
CA ALA A 19 -7.07 -19.03 -6.22
C ALA A 19 -6.34 -18.67 -4.92
N VAL A 20 -6.42 -17.42 -4.47
CA VAL A 20 -5.86 -16.99 -3.18
C VAL A 20 -6.53 -17.72 -2.01
N LEU A 21 -7.86 -17.81 -2.01
CA LEU A 21 -8.60 -18.51 -0.94
C LEU A 21 -8.28 -20.01 -0.93
N LEU A 22 -8.16 -20.63 -2.10
CA LEU A 22 -7.76 -22.04 -2.23
C LEU A 22 -6.32 -22.27 -1.77
N MET A 23 -5.40 -21.35 -2.09
CA MET A 23 -4.02 -21.40 -1.62
C MET A 23 -3.95 -21.28 -0.10
N LEU A 24 -4.69 -20.35 0.50
CA LEU A 24 -4.73 -20.19 1.95
C LEU A 24 -5.32 -21.43 2.63
N TRP A 25 -6.42 -21.97 2.09
CA TRP A 25 -7.09 -23.14 2.67
C TRP A 25 -6.30 -24.43 2.50
N ARG A 26 -5.95 -24.81 1.27
CA ARG A 26 -5.26 -26.09 0.97
C ARG A 26 -3.75 -26.02 1.08
N GLY A 27 -3.14 -24.90 0.70
CA GLY A 27 -1.69 -24.75 0.71
C GLY A 27 -1.15 -24.51 2.11
N MET A 28 -1.80 -23.64 2.88
CA MET A 28 -1.31 -23.21 4.20
C MET A 28 -2.18 -23.68 5.39
N GLY A 29 -3.26 -24.44 5.13
CA GLY A 29 -4.12 -24.99 6.18
C GLY A 29 -5.01 -23.96 6.90
N ALA A 30 -5.23 -22.78 6.32
CA ALA A 30 -6.05 -21.74 6.92
C ALA A 30 -7.53 -22.15 6.96
N ASN A 31 -8.25 -21.76 8.00
CA ASN A 31 -9.69 -21.95 8.03
C ASN A 31 -10.38 -21.10 6.93
N PRO A 32 -11.23 -21.68 6.07
CA PRO A 32 -11.78 -21.00 4.91
C PRO A 32 -12.67 -19.80 5.29
N PHE A 33 -13.37 -19.85 6.42
CA PHE A 33 -14.20 -18.75 6.89
C PHE A 33 -13.36 -17.54 7.30
N HIS A 34 -12.26 -17.78 8.03
CA HIS A 34 -11.33 -16.73 8.45
C HIS A 34 -10.56 -16.16 7.27
N ALA A 35 -10.17 -16.99 6.31
CA ALA A 35 -9.52 -16.55 5.08
C ALA A 35 -10.45 -15.66 4.24
N LEU A 36 -11.73 -16.05 4.09
CA LEU A 36 -12.73 -15.24 3.38
C LEU A 36 -12.99 -13.90 4.08
N ALA A 37 -13.17 -13.91 5.41
CA ALA A 37 -13.37 -12.69 6.17
C ALA A 37 -12.17 -11.74 6.07
N ALA A 38 -10.94 -12.26 6.19
CA ALA A 38 -9.72 -11.49 6.04
C ALA A 38 -9.58 -10.90 4.63
N TRP A 39 -9.88 -11.69 3.60
CA TRP A 39 -9.86 -11.25 2.22
C TRP A 39 -10.85 -10.10 1.94
N LEU A 40 -12.08 -10.20 2.48
CA LEU A 40 -13.08 -9.13 2.37
C LEU A 40 -12.62 -7.83 3.05
N VAL A 41 -12.04 -7.92 4.24
CA VAL A 41 -11.47 -6.75 4.94
C VAL A 41 -10.36 -6.11 4.11
N ILE A 42 -9.44 -6.92 3.57
CA ILE A 42 -8.35 -6.44 2.72
C ILE A 42 -8.88 -5.76 1.45
N LEU A 43 -9.95 -6.26 0.83
CA LEU A 43 -10.58 -5.61 -0.31
C LEU A 43 -11.15 -4.23 0.05
N VAL A 44 -11.85 -4.13 1.18
CA VAL A 44 -12.42 -2.85 1.63
C VAL A 44 -11.31 -1.83 1.90
N LEU A 45 -10.23 -2.25 2.58
CA LEU A 45 -9.04 -1.42 2.81
C LEU A 45 -8.39 -0.99 1.48
N THR A 46 -8.28 -1.92 0.53
CA THR A 46 -7.75 -1.66 -0.81
C THR A 46 -8.57 -0.61 -1.57
N ILE A 47 -9.90 -0.70 -1.52
CA ILE A 47 -10.78 0.28 -2.16
C ILE A 47 -10.64 1.65 -1.48
N GLY A 48 -10.63 1.68 -0.15
CA GLY A 48 -10.41 2.90 0.63
C GLY A 48 -9.08 3.58 0.28
N LEU A 49 -8.02 2.79 0.13
CA LEU A 49 -6.70 3.23 -0.30
C LEU A 49 -6.72 3.84 -1.71
N VAL A 50 -7.29 3.13 -2.70
CA VAL A 50 -7.38 3.63 -4.08
C VAL A 50 -8.12 4.96 -4.12
N ARG A 51 -9.19 5.10 -3.33
CA ARG A 51 -9.91 6.37 -3.19
C ARG A 51 -9.07 7.45 -2.51
N ALA A 52 -8.36 7.13 -1.43
CA ALA A 52 -7.51 8.10 -0.74
C ALA A 52 -6.41 8.65 -1.67
N VAL A 53 -5.80 7.80 -2.50
CA VAL A 53 -4.81 8.22 -3.50
C VAL A 53 -5.46 9.00 -4.64
N ALA A 54 -6.58 8.52 -5.19
CA ALA A 54 -7.24 9.18 -6.32
C ALA A 54 -7.90 10.52 -5.96
N GLU A 55 -8.50 10.65 -4.77
CA GLU A 55 -9.15 11.86 -4.27
C GLU A 55 -8.13 12.82 -3.62
N GLY A 56 -7.14 12.28 -2.88
CA GLY A 56 -6.18 13.07 -2.11
C GLY A 56 -4.89 13.42 -2.86
N GLY A 57 -4.58 12.75 -3.96
CA GLY A 57 -3.33 12.94 -4.71
C GLY A 57 -2.07 12.54 -3.94
N ILE A 58 -2.21 11.71 -2.90
CA ILE A 58 -1.10 11.33 -2.02
C ILE A 58 -0.38 10.13 -2.63
N LEU A 59 0.96 10.21 -2.70
CA LEU A 59 1.81 9.27 -3.45
C LEU A 59 1.86 7.86 -2.85
N GLY A 60 1.60 7.73 -1.55
CA GLY A 60 1.61 6.45 -0.87
C GLY A 60 0.92 6.52 0.48
N PHE A 61 0.31 5.42 0.89
CA PHE A 61 -0.35 5.29 2.16
C PHE A 61 -0.03 3.93 2.76
N GLN A 62 0.24 3.85 4.06
CA GLN A 62 0.51 2.60 4.75
C GLN A 62 -0.62 2.30 5.74
N ALA A 63 -1.37 1.21 5.51
CA ALA A 63 -2.43 0.78 6.40
C ALA A 63 -1.84 -0.14 7.48
N TRP A 64 -1.66 0.40 8.68
CA TRP A 64 -1.24 -0.37 9.85
C TRP A 64 -2.34 -1.27 10.41
N ALA A 65 -3.60 -1.05 10.04
CA ALA A 65 -4.72 -1.88 10.45
C ALA A 65 -4.97 -3.00 9.43
N GLY A 66 -4.86 -4.24 9.90
CA GLY A 66 -5.14 -5.46 9.14
C GLY A 66 -6.29 -6.27 9.74
N PRO A 67 -6.75 -7.33 9.05
CA PRO A 67 -7.84 -8.18 9.52
C PRO A 67 -7.55 -8.82 10.89
N PHE A 68 -6.28 -9.16 11.17
CA PHE A 68 -5.89 -9.73 12.46
C PHE A 68 -6.00 -8.70 13.61
N HIS A 69 -5.69 -7.42 13.34
CA HIS A 69 -5.82 -6.35 14.34
C HIS A 69 -7.28 -6.14 14.73
N LEU A 70 -8.22 -6.19 13.77
CA LEU A 70 -9.65 -6.07 14.03
C LEU A 70 -10.18 -7.22 14.89
N VAL A 71 -9.79 -8.47 14.59
CA VAL A 71 -10.22 -9.63 15.39
C VAL A 71 -9.64 -9.55 16.80
N ARG A 72 -8.35 -9.21 16.92
CA ARG A 72 -7.67 -9.06 18.22
C ARG A 72 -8.36 -8.01 19.10
N THR A 73 -8.69 -6.84 18.56
CA THR A 73 -9.24 -5.72 19.34
C THR A 73 -10.72 -5.93 19.69
N LEU A 74 -11.54 -6.46 18.77
CA LEU A 74 -12.98 -6.62 18.98
C LEU A 74 -13.34 -7.86 19.81
N PHE A 75 -12.70 -8.99 19.52
CA PHE A 75 -13.12 -10.28 20.07
C PHE A 75 -12.10 -10.90 21.02
N GLY A 76 -10.85 -10.42 21.00
CA GLY A 76 -9.73 -11.15 21.61
C GLY A 76 -9.43 -12.45 20.88
N MET A 77 -8.26 -13.03 21.12
CA MET A 77 -7.82 -14.30 20.55
C MET A 77 -7.79 -15.44 21.57
N ASN A 78 -8.51 -15.30 22.68
CA ASN A 78 -8.57 -16.29 23.76
C ASN A 78 -9.65 -17.37 23.57
N ARG A 79 -10.42 -17.33 22.48
CA ARG A 79 -11.51 -18.30 22.19
C ARG A 79 -11.06 -19.31 21.14
N ALA A 80 -11.67 -20.49 21.14
CA ALA A 80 -11.37 -21.55 20.17
C ALA A 80 -11.51 -21.10 18.70
N TRP A 81 -12.49 -20.23 18.42
CA TRP A 81 -12.72 -19.70 17.07
C TRP A 81 -11.86 -18.48 16.73
N THR A 82 -11.27 -17.80 17.72
CA THR A 82 -10.33 -16.68 17.50
C THR A 82 -8.87 -17.06 17.79
N ALA A 83 -8.57 -18.35 17.93
CA ALA A 83 -7.26 -18.82 18.31
C ALA A 83 -6.18 -18.30 17.34
N PRO A 84 -5.01 -17.83 17.84
CA PRO A 84 -3.96 -17.25 16.99
C PRO A 84 -3.50 -18.16 15.85
N ALA A 85 -3.49 -19.48 16.10
CA ALA A 85 -3.13 -20.50 15.11
C ALA A 85 -3.99 -20.46 13.84
N LEU A 86 -5.27 -20.04 13.94
CA LEU A 86 -6.17 -19.92 12.80
C LEU A 86 -5.79 -18.76 11.87
N PHE A 87 -5.07 -17.76 12.40
CA PHE A 87 -4.68 -16.54 11.67
C PHE A 87 -3.23 -16.55 11.21
N THR A 88 -2.41 -17.50 11.67
CA THR A 88 -0.98 -17.58 11.31
C THR A 88 -0.75 -17.61 9.80
N PRO A 89 -1.44 -18.45 9.00
CA PRO A 89 -1.29 -18.44 7.54
C PRO A 89 -1.69 -17.11 6.89
N ILE A 90 -2.76 -16.51 7.42
CA ILE A 90 -3.35 -15.27 6.92
C ILE A 90 -2.41 -14.09 7.18
N MET A 91 -1.73 -14.08 8.34
CA MET A 91 -0.80 -13.01 8.68
C MET A 91 0.44 -13.02 7.80
N VAL A 92 0.98 -14.19 7.43
CA VAL A 92 2.13 -14.28 6.50
C VAL A 92 1.75 -13.73 5.13
N TYR A 93 0.55 -14.09 4.64
CA TYR A 93 0.03 -13.57 3.38
C TYR A 93 -0.20 -12.05 3.43
N TYR A 94 -0.88 -11.58 4.49
CA TYR A 94 -1.09 -10.15 4.74
C TYR A 94 0.24 -9.41 4.83
N SER A 95 1.24 -9.96 5.52
CA SER A 95 2.51 -9.29 5.71
C SER A 95 3.31 -9.16 4.42
N ALA A 96 3.30 -10.20 3.59
CA ALA A 96 4.08 -10.22 2.36
C ALA A 96 3.49 -9.31 1.26
N LEU A 97 2.15 -9.19 1.20
CA LEU A 97 1.48 -8.51 0.09
C LEU A 97 0.83 -7.18 0.46
N PHE A 98 0.52 -6.96 1.74
CA PHE A 98 -0.30 -5.82 2.20
C PHE A 98 0.29 -5.01 3.35
N LEU A 99 1.39 -5.43 4.00
CA LEU A 99 2.02 -4.66 5.08
C LEU A 99 2.63 -3.35 4.57
N ASP A 100 3.34 -3.43 3.45
CA ASP A 100 4.02 -2.30 2.82
C ASP A 100 3.25 -1.84 1.59
N ILE A 101 2.28 -0.97 1.84
CA ILE A 101 1.40 -0.49 0.78
C ILE A 101 2.10 0.54 -0.15
N LYS A 102 3.32 1.00 0.18
CA LYS A 102 4.17 1.76 -0.76
C LYS A 102 4.35 1.04 -2.11
N THR A 103 4.39 -0.30 -2.10
CA THR A 103 4.54 -1.12 -3.32
C THR A 103 3.20 -1.59 -3.89
N PHE A 104 2.08 -1.14 -3.32
CA PHE A 104 0.77 -1.65 -3.71
C PHE A 104 0.38 -1.13 -5.09
N ILE A 105 0.12 -2.07 -6.00
CA ILE A 105 -0.03 -1.79 -7.43
C ILE A 105 -1.38 -1.12 -7.74
N ALA A 106 -2.42 -1.30 -6.91
CA ALA A 106 -3.78 -0.88 -7.26
C ALA A 106 -3.98 0.64 -7.47
N PRO A 107 -3.43 1.55 -6.63
CA PRO A 107 -3.50 2.99 -6.89
C PRO A 107 -2.76 3.40 -8.16
N ALA A 108 -1.61 2.80 -8.44
CA ALA A 108 -0.88 3.02 -9.70
C ALA A 108 -1.72 2.57 -10.90
N MET A 109 -2.41 1.43 -10.81
CA MET A 109 -3.32 0.95 -11.85
C MET A 109 -4.47 1.92 -12.12
N ALA A 110 -5.05 2.54 -11.09
CA ALA A 110 -6.10 3.55 -11.27
C ALA A 110 -5.61 4.73 -12.13
N ASN A 111 -4.38 5.21 -11.88
CA ASN A 111 -3.75 6.25 -12.69
C ASN A 111 -3.45 5.78 -14.12
N CYS A 112 -2.92 4.56 -14.27
CA CYS A 112 -2.64 3.97 -15.58
C CYS A 112 -3.92 3.81 -16.43
N LEU A 113 -5.04 3.42 -15.83
CA LEU A 113 -6.33 3.34 -16.52
C LEU A 113 -6.79 4.70 -17.03
N LYS A 114 -6.61 5.76 -16.22
CA LYS A 114 -6.93 7.12 -16.65
C LYS A 114 -6.05 7.59 -17.81
N MET A 115 -4.76 7.25 -17.78
CA MET A 115 -3.83 7.55 -18.89
C MET A 115 -4.22 6.84 -20.18
N ARG A 116 -4.59 5.56 -20.10
CA ARG A 116 -5.10 4.78 -21.25
C ARG A 116 -6.29 5.48 -21.90
N ASP A 117 -7.24 5.95 -21.11
CA ASP A 117 -8.45 6.60 -21.59
C ASP A 117 -8.14 7.96 -22.24
N ALA A 118 -7.23 8.74 -21.64
CA ALA A 118 -6.79 10.02 -22.21
C ALA A 118 -6.07 9.85 -23.57
N LEU A 119 -5.28 8.79 -23.72
CA LEU A 119 -4.53 8.48 -24.95
C LEU A 119 -5.33 7.61 -25.95
N ARG A 120 -6.57 7.25 -25.63
CA ARG A 120 -7.44 6.37 -26.43
C ARG A 120 -6.75 5.08 -26.89
N LEU A 121 -5.92 4.49 -26.04
CA LEU A 121 -5.15 3.29 -26.39
C LEU A 121 -6.07 2.07 -26.53
N ARG A 122 -5.73 1.15 -27.44
CA ARG A 122 -6.44 -0.12 -27.61
C ARG A 122 -6.35 -0.93 -26.31
N ARG A 123 -7.51 -1.17 -25.69
CA ARG A 123 -7.66 -1.77 -24.36
C ARG A 123 -6.89 -3.09 -24.20
N GLY A 124 -7.04 -4.03 -25.14
CA GLY A 124 -6.37 -5.33 -25.08
C GLY A 124 -4.83 -5.25 -25.08
N ARG A 125 -4.24 -4.41 -25.94
CA ARG A 125 -2.77 -4.22 -25.99
C ARG A 125 -2.25 -3.57 -24.72
N PHE A 126 -2.99 -2.60 -24.17
CA PHE A 126 -2.64 -1.93 -22.93
C PHE A 126 -2.60 -2.90 -21.74
N HIS A 127 -3.65 -3.72 -21.59
CA HIS A 127 -3.69 -4.71 -20.50
C HIS A 127 -2.64 -5.80 -20.65
N ALA A 128 -2.38 -6.27 -21.88
CA ALA A 128 -1.31 -7.24 -22.13
C ALA A 128 0.08 -6.68 -21.82
N ALA A 129 0.37 -5.45 -22.26
CA ALA A 129 1.63 -4.78 -21.96
C ALA A 129 1.82 -4.56 -20.46
N MET A 130 0.75 -4.19 -19.74
CA MET A 130 0.78 -4.03 -18.29
C MET A 130 1.04 -5.36 -17.57
N LEU A 131 0.39 -6.45 -17.98
CA LEU A 131 0.63 -7.79 -17.40
C LEU A 131 2.06 -8.27 -17.68
N LEU A 132 2.57 -8.05 -18.90
CA LEU A 132 3.96 -8.34 -19.24
C LEU A 132 4.95 -7.53 -18.40
N ALA A 133 4.69 -6.24 -18.19
CA ALA A 133 5.55 -5.40 -17.35
C ALA A 133 5.58 -5.87 -15.89
N ILE A 134 4.43 -6.23 -15.32
CA ILE A 134 4.34 -6.77 -13.96
C ILE A 134 5.08 -8.11 -13.87
N ALA A 135 4.87 -9.02 -14.83
CA ALA A 135 5.53 -10.33 -14.84
C ALA A 135 7.05 -10.20 -15.00
N LEU A 136 7.50 -9.37 -15.94
CA LEU A 136 8.93 -9.10 -16.15
C LEU A 136 9.56 -8.47 -14.90
N SER A 137 8.90 -7.48 -14.30
CA SER A 137 9.37 -6.85 -13.07
C SER A 137 9.48 -7.84 -11.92
N ALA A 138 8.50 -8.75 -11.76
CA ALA A 138 8.55 -9.79 -10.74
C ALA A 138 9.71 -10.77 -10.98
N VAL A 139 9.90 -11.26 -12.21
CA VAL A 139 10.99 -12.19 -12.55
C VAL A 139 12.36 -11.55 -12.34
N VAL A 140 12.55 -10.32 -12.84
CA VAL A 140 13.82 -9.59 -12.69
C VAL A 140 14.08 -9.26 -11.22
N SER A 141 13.08 -8.81 -10.48
CA SER A 141 13.22 -8.47 -9.06
C SER A 141 13.60 -9.69 -8.22
N ILE A 142 12.88 -10.81 -8.37
CA ILE A 142 13.16 -12.05 -7.64
C ILE A 142 14.54 -12.59 -8.03
N GLY A 143 14.85 -12.63 -9.33
CA GLY A 143 16.13 -13.11 -9.84
C GLY A 143 17.31 -12.31 -9.31
N MET A 144 17.22 -10.98 -9.34
CA MET A 144 18.27 -10.10 -8.82
C MET A 144 18.46 -10.24 -7.31
N VAL A 145 17.37 -10.29 -6.53
CA VAL A 145 17.47 -10.50 -5.08
C VAL A 145 18.16 -11.83 -4.76
N LEU A 146 17.81 -12.91 -5.45
CA LEU A 146 18.46 -14.21 -5.27
C LEU A 146 19.95 -14.15 -5.60
N LEU A 147 20.32 -13.58 -6.75
CA LEU A 147 21.72 -13.44 -7.15
C LEU A 147 22.52 -12.62 -6.12
N MET A 148 21.96 -11.53 -5.61
CA MET A 148 22.60 -10.72 -4.57
C MET A 148 22.78 -11.49 -3.26
N CYS A 149 21.78 -12.28 -2.86
CA CYS A 149 21.87 -13.15 -1.68
C CYS A 149 22.94 -14.24 -1.84
N TYR A 150 23.08 -14.82 -3.04
CA TYR A 150 24.13 -15.82 -3.32
C TYR A 150 25.53 -15.20 -3.37
N ALA A 151 25.66 -13.96 -3.85
CA ALA A 151 26.96 -13.29 -3.97
C ALA A 151 27.47 -12.72 -2.63
N GLY A 152 26.63 -12.01 -1.89
CA GLY A 152 27.01 -11.28 -0.67
C GLY A 152 26.51 -11.90 0.64
N GLY A 153 25.69 -12.93 0.58
CA GLY A 153 24.98 -13.46 1.75
C GLY A 153 23.76 -12.60 2.12
N ALA A 154 22.70 -13.27 2.61
CA ALA A 154 21.47 -12.58 3.03
C ALA A 154 21.69 -11.64 4.24
N ASP A 155 22.70 -11.92 5.06
CA ASP A 155 23.02 -11.10 6.25
C ASP A 155 23.60 -9.73 5.89
N MET A 156 24.24 -9.60 4.73
CA MET A 156 24.76 -8.32 4.22
C MET A 156 23.69 -7.48 3.49
N MET A 157 22.48 -8.03 3.31
CA MET A 157 21.36 -7.31 2.71
C MET A 157 20.71 -6.35 3.71
N ASN A 158 19.65 -5.66 3.29
CA ASN A 158 18.92 -4.76 4.18
C ASN A 158 18.32 -5.54 5.37
N HIS A 159 18.82 -5.28 6.58
CA HIS A 159 18.38 -5.93 7.81
C HIS A 159 16.86 -5.84 8.05
N GLY A 160 16.23 -4.74 7.64
CA GLY A 160 14.79 -4.53 7.76
C GLY A 160 13.98 -5.60 7.02
N PHE A 161 14.33 -5.87 5.77
CA PHE A 161 13.61 -6.83 4.93
C PHE A 161 14.02 -8.29 5.19
N PHE A 162 15.31 -8.55 5.42
CA PHE A 162 15.84 -9.92 5.48
C PHE A 162 15.81 -10.55 6.88
N ALA A 163 15.86 -9.73 7.94
CA ALA A 163 15.88 -10.23 9.32
C ALA A 163 14.73 -9.67 10.16
N ALA A 164 14.61 -8.34 10.26
CA ALA A 164 13.69 -7.71 11.21
C ALA A 164 12.22 -8.04 10.92
N THR A 165 11.77 -7.90 9.67
CA THR A 165 10.36 -8.12 9.31
C THR A 165 9.93 -9.58 9.49
N PRO A 166 10.64 -10.59 8.93
CA PRO A 166 10.30 -11.99 9.15
C PRO A 166 10.33 -12.39 10.62
N THR A 167 11.37 -12.00 11.37
CA THR A 167 11.50 -12.31 12.78
C THR A 167 10.40 -11.64 13.62
N TRP A 168 10.03 -10.39 13.32
CA TRP A 168 8.92 -9.70 14.00
C TRP A 168 7.59 -10.42 13.80
N ILE A 169 7.29 -10.89 12.58
CA ILE A 169 6.05 -11.63 12.27
C ILE A 169 6.00 -12.94 13.06
N ILE A 170 7.08 -13.72 13.01
CA ILE A 170 7.17 -15.02 13.68
C ILE A 170 7.11 -14.85 15.19
N ASN A 171 7.86 -13.90 15.76
CA ASN A 171 7.87 -13.65 17.20
C ASN A 171 6.51 -13.13 17.69
N THR A 172 5.84 -12.28 16.91
CA THR A 172 4.49 -11.80 17.22
C THR A 172 3.52 -12.97 17.30
N MET A 173 3.58 -13.90 16.34
CA MET A 173 2.76 -15.10 16.33
C MET A 173 3.07 -16.05 17.49
N ALA A 174 4.36 -16.30 17.76
CA ALA A 174 4.79 -17.14 18.87
C ALA A 174 4.34 -16.56 20.22
N THR A 175 4.43 -15.25 20.38
CA THR A 175 3.97 -14.53 21.58
C THR A 175 2.46 -14.67 21.74
N MET A 176 1.70 -14.42 20.67
CA MET A 176 0.24 -14.57 20.69
C MET A 176 -0.19 -16.01 20.99
N ALA A 177 0.53 -17.02 20.49
CA ALA A 177 0.24 -18.42 20.78
C ALA A 177 0.49 -18.81 22.25
N ARG A 178 1.53 -18.23 22.88
CA ARG A 178 1.85 -18.47 24.30
C ARG A 178 0.95 -17.70 25.24
N THR A 179 0.65 -16.44 24.91
CA THR A 179 -0.20 -15.54 25.68
C THR A 179 -1.28 -14.97 24.77
N PRO A 180 -2.39 -15.70 24.57
CA PRO A 180 -3.47 -15.25 23.71
C PRO A 180 -4.03 -13.91 24.21
N PRO A 181 -4.01 -12.84 23.39
CA PRO A 181 -4.50 -11.54 23.83
C PRO A 181 -6.00 -11.62 24.11
N GLU A 182 -6.39 -11.13 25.29
CA GLU A 182 -7.79 -11.02 25.66
C GLU A 182 -8.46 -9.83 24.95
N ALA A 183 -9.78 -9.86 24.87
CA ALA A 183 -10.53 -8.72 24.33
C ALA A 183 -10.29 -7.51 25.24
N ALA A 184 -9.83 -6.40 24.66
CA ALA A 184 -9.64 -5.15 25.38
C ALA A 184 -10.84 -4.23 25.10
N PRO A 185 -11.85 -4.16 26.00
CA PRO A 185 -13.11 -3.44 25.71
C PRO A 185 -12.86 -1.95 25.45
N ARG A 186 -11.87 -1.38 26.14
CA ARG A 186 -11.44 0.00 25.93
C ARG A 186 -10.88 0.23 24.52
N GLU A 187 -10.05 -0.66 24.01
CA GLU A 187 -9.51 -0.56 22.65
C GLU A 187 -10.63 -0.75 21.60
N ALA A 188 -11.55 -1.68 21.85
CA ALA A 188 -12.73 -1.86 21.00
C ALA A 188 -13.61 -0.61 20.96
N LEU A 189 -13.83 0.06 22.11
CA LEU A 189 -14.57 1.32 22.18
C LEU A 189 -13.86 2.45 21.40
N TRP A 190 -12.54 2.54 21.47
CA TRP A 190 -11.78 3.52 20.66
C TRP A 190 -11.85 3.21 19.16
N LEU A 191 -11.79 1.94 18.78
CA LEU A 191 -11.93 1.51 17.39
C LEU A 191 -13.33 1.84 16.84
N LEU A 192 -14.38 1.49 17.59
CA LEU A 192 -15.76 1.75 17.21
C LEU A 192 -16.07 3.25 17.23
N GLY A 193 -15.58 3.98 18.23
CA GLY A 193 -15.70 5.43 18.34
C GLY A 193 -14.99 6.15 17.20
N GLY A 194 -13.77 5.74 16.85
CA GLY A 194 -13.03 6.27 15.70
C GLY A 194 -13.71 5.94 14.37
N GLY A 195 -14.21 4.72 14.21
CA GLY A 195 -15.02 4.32 13.04
C GLY A 195 -16.31 5.12 12.91
N GLY A 196 -17.02 5.33 14.02
CA GLY A 196 -18.23 6.14 14.09
C GLY A 196 -17.97 7.62 13.80
N ALA A 197 -16.91 8.18 14.37
CA ALA A 197 -16.48 9.55 14.08
C ALA A 197 -16.12 9.71 12.59
N MET A 198 -15.38 8.77 12.01
CA MET A 198 -15.04 8.78 10.59
C MET A 198 -16.28 8.67 9.70
N ALA A 199 -17.23 7.80 10.04
CA ALA A 199 -18.50 7.66 9.32
C ALA A 199 -19.34 8.95 9.41
N LEU A 200 -19.41 9.56 10.60
CA LEU A 200 -20.09 10.84 10.81
C LEU A 200 -19.43 11.96 10.00
N LEU A 201 -18.10 12.03 9.98
CA LEU A 201 -17.36 13.02 9.18
C LEU A 201 -17.60 12.83 7.68
N LEU A 202 -17.60 11.59 7.19
CA LEU A 202 -17.92 11.28 5.79
C LEU A 202 -19.37 11.65 5.44
N PHE A 203 -20.32 11.41 6.36
CA PHE A 203 -21.72 11.78 6.20
C PHE A 203 -21.90 13.30 6.19
N LEU A 204 -21.38 14.01 7.19
CA LEU A 204 -21.48 15.46 7.30
C LEU A 204 -20.83 16.17 6.12
N ARG A 205 -19.75 15.61 5.57
CA ARG A 205 -19.09 16.15 4.38
C ARG A 205 -19.98 16.16 3.14
N GLN A 206 -20.99 15.29 3.05
CA GLN A 206 -21.96 15.35 1.95
C GLN A 206 -22.82 16.62 2.01
N SER A 207 -23.01 17.18 3.22
CA SER A 207 -23.81 18.39 3.46
C SER A 207 -22.99 19.67 3.72
N LEU A 208 -21.77 19.55 4.26
CA LEU A 208 -20.96 20.66 4.74
C LEU A 208 -19.59 20.66 4.05
N PHE A 209 -19.44 21.50 3.03
CA PHE A 209 -18.24 21.56 2.20
C PHE A 209 -17.00 22.14 2.92
N TRP A 210 -17.19 22.87 4.03
CA TRP A 210 -16.10 23.53 4.76
C TRP A 210 -15.35 22.60 5.73
N LEU A 211 -15.90 21.40 6.00
CA LEU A 211 -15.27 20.45 6.92
C LEU A 211 -13.95 19.92 6.34
N PRO A 212 -12.89 19.79 7.17
CA PRO A 212 -11.60 19.29 6.71
C PRO A 212 -11.72 17.87 6.16
N HIS A 213 -11.00 17.58 5.07
CA HIS A 213 -11.09 16.28 4.42
C HIS A 213 -10.63 15.15 5.35
N PRO A 214 -11.41 14.06 5.51
CA PRO A 214 -11.05 12.94 6.39
C PRO A 214 -9.70 12.29 6.07
N ILE A 215 -9.18 12.46 4.85
CA ILE A 215 -7.85 11.99 4.46
C ILE A 215 -6.76 12.51 5.40
N GLY A 216 -6.86 13.75 5.88
CA GLY A 216 -5.89 14.31 6.82
C GLY A 216 -5.82 13.55 8.14
N MET A 217 -6.96 13.10 8.67
CA MET A 217 -7.02 12.29 9.89
C MET A 217 -6.41 10.90 9.69
N ILE A 218 -6.64 10.28 8.53
CA ILE A 218 -6.07 8.96 8.22
C ILE A 218 -4.54 9.08 8.05
N MET A 219 -4.07 10.17 7.45
CA MET A 219 -2.64 10.39 7.21
C MET A 219 -1.86 10.74 8.48
N LEU A 220 -2.50 11.28 9.52
CA LEU A 220 -1.84 11.68 10.76
C LEU A 220 -1.11 10.52 11.47
N VAL A 221 -1.62 9.31 11.34
CA VAL A 221 -1.04 8.10 11.96
C VAL A 221 -0.04 7.40 11.02
N ASN A 222 0.05 7.82 9.76
CA ASN A 222 0.88 7.15 8.78
C ASN A 222 2.36 7.58 8.93
N PRO A 223 3.32 6.63 9.10
CA PRO A 223 4.74 6.95 9.22
C PRO A 223 5.29 7.80 8.07
N ILE A 224 4.76 7.58 6.86
CA ILE A 224 5.15 8.29 5.64
C ILE A 224 4.86 9.80 5.75
N MET A 225 3.82 10.16 6.52
CA MET A 225 3.40 11.54 6.67
C MET A 225 4.44 12.38 7.42
N GLY A 226 5.25 11.76 8.29
CA GLY A 226 6.37 12.41 8.98
C GLY A 226 7.46 12.90 8.04
N ALA A 227 7.68 12.21 6.91
CA ALA A 227 8.64 12.63 5.88
C ALA A 227 8.02 13.58 4.85
N TYR A 228 6.75 13.39 4.49
CA TYR A 228 6.12 14.10 3.37
C TYR A 228 5.42 15.40 3.74
N TRP A 229 5.08 15.64 5.02
CA TRP A 229 4.26 16.79 5.40
C TRP A 229 4.90 18.12 5.02
N PHE A 230 6.22 18.26 5.20
CA PHE A 230 6.93 19.49 4.89
C PHE A 230 6.98 19.73 3.38
N SER A 231 7.23 18.70 2.58
CA SER A 231 7.22 18.78 1.12
C SER A 231 5.83 19.11 0.57
N ILE A 232 4.77 18.54 1.18
CA ILE A 232 3.37 18.87 0.84
C ILE A 232 3.05 20.32 1.21
N LEU A 233 3.48 20.79 2.38
CA LEU A 233 3.31 22.18 2.82
C LEU A 233 4.01 23.14 1.85
N LEU A 234 5.25 22.85 1.46
CA LEU A 234 6.03 23.65 0.53
C LEU A 234 5.37 23.65 -0.86
N GLY A 235 4.94 22.50 -1.36
CA GLY A 235 4.20 22.40 -2.62
C GLY A 235 2.90 23.19 -2.59
N TRP A 236 2.15 23.11 -1.49
CA TRP A 236 0.93 23.91 -1.30
C TRP A 236 1.23 25.41 -1.22
N LEU A 237 2.27 25.83 -0.50
CA LEU A 237 2.67 27.24 -0.40
C LEU A 237 3.06 27.78 -1.77
N CYS A 238 3.97 27.11 -2.48
CA CYS A 238 4.40 27.53 -3.80
C CYS A 238 3.22 27.58 -4.79
N LYS A 239 2.36 26.54 -4.79
CA LYS A 239 1.14 26.54 -5.61
C LYS A 239 0.25 27.73 -5.27
N SER A 240 -0.02 27.95 -3.98
CA SER A 240 -0.88 29.04 -3.49
C SER A 240 -0.35 30.40 -3.92
N LEU A 241 0.97 30.63 -3.81
CA LEU A 241 1.63 31.84 -4.27
C LEU A 241 1.44 32.05 -5.77
N VAL A 242 1.71 31.02 -6.58
CA VAL A 242 1.56 31.10 -8.06
C VAL A 242 0.11 31.33 -8.46
N THR A 243 -0.85 30.69 -7.79
CA THR A 243 -2.28 30.84 -8.12
C THR A 243 -2.90 32.14 -7.62
N ARG A 244 -2.36 32.72 -6.53
CA ARG A 244 -2.90 33.95 -5.93
C ARG A 244 -2.28 35.21 -6.52
N TYR A 245 -1.00 35.17 -6.85
CA TYR A 245 -0.24 36.33 -7.35
C TYR A 245 0.14 36.22 -8.83
N GLY A 246 0.02 35.03 -9.44
CA GLY A 246 0.34 34.80 -10.84
C GLY A 246 -0.89 34.70 -11.75
N ASN A 247 -0.64 34.83 -13.04
CA ASN A 247 -1.59 34.58 -14.13
C ASN A 247 -1.36 33.18 -14.74
N LYS A 248 -2.26 32.75 -15.66
CA LYS A 248 -2.18 31.42 -16.29
C LYS A 248 -0.81 31.14 -16.93
N ASP A 249 -0.18 32.17 -17.49
CA ASP A 249 1.14 32.08 -18.11
C ASP A 249 2.26 31.86 -17.08
N ALA A 250 2.19 32.53 -15.91
CA ALA A 250 3.11 32.27 -14.81
C ALA A 250 3.00 30.82 -14.33
N TYR A 251 1.79 30.29 -14.20
CA TYR A 251 1.58 28.89 -13.87
C TYR A 251 2.20 27.94 -14.91
N ALA A 252 2.01 28.23 -16.20
CA ALA A 252 2.60 27.44 -17.28
C ALA A 252 4.13 27.46 -17.28
N ARG A 253 4.76 28.59 -16.90
CA ARG A 253 6.23 28.74 -16.80
C ARG A 253 6.84 28.06 -15.58
N VAL A 254 6.12 28.00 -14.46
CA VAL A 254 6.62 27.36 -13.23
C VAL A 254 6.42 25.83 -13.27
N ARG A 255 5.44 25.33 -14.03
CA ARG A 255 5.16 23.89 -14.13
C ARG A 255 6.40 23.02 -14.49
N PRO A 256 7.26 23.38 -15.47
CA PRO A 256 8.48 22.64 -15.77
C PRO A 256 9.47 22.55 -14.62
N LEU A 257 9.54 23.55 -13.73
CA LEU A 257 10.43 23.52 -12.56
C LEU A 257 10.07 22.38 -11.60
N PHE A 258 8.78 22.22 -11.28
CA PHE A 258 8.32 21.14 -10.40
C PHE A 258 8.50 19.76 -11.03
N ILE A 259 8.26 19.64 -12.35
CA ILE A 259 8.54 18.41 -13.08
C ILE A 259 10.05 18.12 -13.06
N GLY A 260 10.89 19.15 -13.22
CA GLY A 260 12.33 19.06 -13.13
C GLY A 260 12.82 18.65 -11.74
N LEU A 261 12.15 19.06 -10.66
CA LEU A 261 12.48 18.64 -9.30
C LEU A 261 12.21 17.14 -9.09
N ILE A 262 11.07 16.63 -9.58
CA ILE A 262 10.75 15.20 -9.56
C ILE A 262 11.76 14.41 -10.40
N ALA A 263 12.03 14.87 -11.62
CA ALA A 263 13.00 14.24 -12.51
C ALA A 263 14.43 14.28 -11.93
N GLY A 264 14.79 15.36 -11.24
CA GLY A 264 16.07 15.54 -10.57
C GLY A 264 16.26 14.57 -9.42
N GLU A 265 15.24 14.34 -8.59
CA GLU A 265 15.29 13.33 -7.54
C GLU A 265 15.53 11.93 -8.12
N LEU A 266 14.77 11.55 -9.16
CA LEU A 266 14.95 10.27 -9.85
C LEU A 266 16.35 10.15 -10.46
N LEU A 267 16.85 11.21 -11.09
CA LEU A 267 18.21 11.24 -11.65
C LEU A 267 19.27 11.06 -10.57
N MET A 268 19.14 11.74 -9.42
CA MET A 268 20.08 11.62 -8.31
C MET A 268 20.13 10.21 -7.73
N VAL A 269 19.01 9.50 -7.71
CA VAL A 269 18.97 8.08 -7.32
C VAL A 269 19.75 7.22 -8.31
N VAL A 270 19.53 7.41 -9.61
CA VAL A 270 20.26 6.67 -10.66
C VAL A 270 21.77 6.97 -10.61
N VAL A 271 22.14 8.25 -10.49
CA VAL A 271 23.54 8.66 -10.35
C VAL A 271 24.15 8.06 -9.08
N GLY A 272 23.43 8.09 -7.97
CA GLY A 272 23.86 7.46 -6.71
C GLY A 272 24.12 5.96 -6.87
N MET A 273 23.25 5.24 -7.58
CA MET A 273 23.44 3.82 -7.89
C MET A 273 24.68 3.58 -8.77
N VAL A 274 24.90 4.40 -9.81
CA VAL A 274 26.07 4.29 -10.69
C VAL A 274 27.36 4.58 -9.93
N VAL A 275 27.38 5.63 -9.10
CA VAL A 275 28.54 5.99 -8.28
C VAL A 275 28.83 4.90 -7.24
N ALA A 276 27.80 4.35 -6.59
CA ALA A 276 27.96 3.24 -5.66
C ALA A 276 28.56 2.00 -6.35
N TYR A 277 28.13 1.71 -7.58
CA TYR A 277 28.69 0.62 -8.38
C TYR A 277 30.16 0.87 -8.77
N LEU A 278 30.49 2.09 -9.22
CA LEU A 278 31.84 2.43 -9.67
C LEU A 278 32.87 2.54 -8.53
N LEU A 279 32.45 3.02 -7.36
CA LEU A 279 33.33 3.23 -6.22
C LEU A 279 33.34 2.05 -5.24
N GLU A 280 32.46 1.06 -5.42
CA GLU A 280 32.24 -0.06 -4.48
C GLU A 280 31.94 0.42 -3.03
N VAL A 281 31.50 1.67 -2.87
CA VAL A 281 31.13 2.27 -1.59
C VAL A 281 29.61 2.33 -1.48
N PRO A 282 29.01 1.91 -0.35
CA PRO A 282 27.57 2.03 -0.15
C PRO A 282 27.16 3.50 -0.05
N VAL A 283 26.51 4.01 -1.10
CA VAL A 283 25.89 5.34 -1.09
C VAL A 283 24.45 5.20 -0.61
N PRO A 284 24.06 5.78 0.55
CA PRO A 284 22.71 5.65 1.12
C PRO A 284 21.69 6.57 0.43
N VAL A 285 21.70 6.60 -0.91
CA VAL A 285 20.71 7.29 -1.73
C VAL A 285 19.68 6.27 -2.17
N SER A 286 18.58 6.18 -1.43
CA SER A 286 17.45 5.31 -1.76
C SER A 286 16.14 6.10 -1.74
N LEU A 287 15.17 5.62 -2.51
CA LEU A 287 13.79 6.14 -2.53
C LEU A 287 13.00 5.74 -1.28
N ASN A 288 13.52 4.82 -0.47
CA ASN A 288 12.83 4.31 0.71
C ASN A 288 13.27 5.06 1.97
N ARG A 289 12.92 6.35 2.03
CA ARG A 289 12.97 7.16 3.25
C ARG A 289 11.61 7.17 3.95
#